data_AF-A0A959ES52-F1
#
_entry.id   AF-A0A959ES52-F1
#
_cell.length_a   1.000
_cell.length_b   1.000
_cell.length_c   1.000
_cell.angle_alpha   90.00
_cell.angle_beta   90.00
_cell.angle_gamma   90.00
#
_symmetry.space_group_name_H-M   'P 1'
#
loop_
_entity.id
_entity.type
_entity.pdbx_description
1 polymer ?
#
loop_
_entity_poly.entity_id
_entity_poly.type
_entity_poly.pdbx_seq_one_letter_code
_entity_poly.pdbx_strand_id
1 'polypeptide(L)'
;MELLGIDYGSKRAGTTVLAHLREGGIAFRAARKGEDADQFILRYCREYRPPLIALDAPLSLPGVFRDPDRYDDYFYRQADRQAGAMSPMFLGGLTA
;
A
#
# COMPACT_ATOMS: atom_id res chain seq x y z
N MET A 1 20.37 -2.37 8.31
CA MET A 1 19.24 -2.95 7.56
C MET A 1 18.40 -1.79 7.06
N GLU A 2 18.14 -1.71 5.76
CA GLU A 2 17.28 -0.69 5.17
C GLU A 2 15.88 -1.24 4.90
N LEU A 3 14.85 -0.45 5.16
CA LEU A 3 13.45 -0.82 4.98
C LEU A 3 12.65 0.39 4.54
N LEU A 4 11.75 0.19 3.59
CA LEU A 4 10.76 1.18 3.20
C LEU A 4 9.38 0.74 3.67
N GLY A 5 8.82 1.45 4.64
CA GLY A 5 7.41 1.37 5.01
C GLY A 5 6.58 2.30 4.12
N ILE A 6 5.42 1.85 3.71
CA ILE A 6 4.49 2.60 2.85
C ILE A 6 3.12 2.56 3.50
N ASP A 7 2.60 3.73 3.84
CA ASP A 7 1.18 3.94 4.13
C ASP A 7 0.52 4.50 2.86
N TYR A 8 -0.29 3.69 2.21
CA TYR A 8 -0.93 4.04 0.94
C TYR A 8 -2.32 4.64 1.17
N GLY A 9 -2.38 5.97 1.14
CA GLY A 9 -3.63 6.70 0.99
C GLY A 9 -4.18 6.70 -0.44
N SER A 10 -5.37 7.27 -0.63
CA SER A 10 -6.00 7.37 -1.96
C SER A 10 -5.07 8.05 -2.98
N LYS A 11 -5.07 7.50 -4.21
CA LYS A 11 -4.10 7.76 -5.28
C LYS A 11 -3.73 9.22 -5.54
N ARG A 12 -4.65 10.16 -5.32
CA ARG A 12 -4.43 11.61 -5.53
C ARG A 12 -4.75 12.47 -4.32
N ALA A 13 -5.02 11.86 -3.16
CA ALA A 13 -5.37 12.61 -1.95
C ALA A 13 -4.18 13.36 -1.35
N GLY A 14 -2.95 12.91 -1.63
CA GLY A 14 -1.74 13.43 -0.99
C GLY A 14 -1.54 12.92 0.44
N THR A 15 -2.17 11.78 0.77
CA THR A 15 -2.07 11.13 2.08
C THR A 15 -1.14 9.92 2.09
N THR A 16 -0.54 9.57 0.95
CA THR A 16 0.46 8.49 0.87
C THR A 16 1.78 8.95 1.49
N VAL A 17 2.33 8.17 2.42
CA VAL A 17 3.59 8.46 3.12
C VAL A 17 4.56 7.29 3.00
N LEU A 18 5.83 7.61 2.76
CA LEU A 18 6.96 6.69 2.77
C LEU A 18 7.79 6.93 4.03
N ALA A 19 8.09 5.87 4.77
CA ALA A 19 8.98 5.87 5.92
C ALA A 19 10.18 4.99 5.61
N HIS A 20 11.34 5.59 5.37
CA HIS A 20 12.55 4.87 5.02
C HIS A 20 13.50 4.79 6.21
N LEU A 21 13.65 3.60 6.79
CA LEU A 21 14.65 3.29 7.81
C LEU A 21 16.03 3.15 7.16
N ARG A 22 16.97 3.99 7.56
CA ARG A 22 18.38 3.96 7.13
C ARG A 22 19.31 4.07 8.33
N GLU A 23 20.62 4.02 8.08
CA GLU A 23 21.61 4.32 9.11
C GLU A 23 21.36 5.71 9.70
N GLY A 24 21.18 5.78 11.02
CA GLY A 24 20.94 7.03 11.74
C GLY A 24 19.47 7.44 11.90
N GLY A 25 18.49 6.69 11.38
CA GLY A 25 17.08 6.91 11.72
C GLY A 25 16.08 6.66 10.59
N ILE A 26 14.90 7.26 10.72
CA ILE A 26 13.78 7.13 9.77
C ILE A 26 13.56 8.47 9.05
N ALA A 27 13.57 8.43 7.72
CA ALA A 27 13.25 9.59 6.89
C ALA A 27 11.85 9.44 6.28
N PHE A 28 11.04 10.50 6.40
CA PHE A 28 9.69 10.52 5.85
C PHE A 28 9.60 11.34 4.55
N ARG A 29 8.76 10.89 3.63
CA ARG A 29 8.36 11.62 2.41
C ARG A 29 6.87 11.40 2.15
N ALA A 30 6.13 12.46 1.86
CA ALA A 30 4.70 12.37 1.55
C ALA A 30 4.44 12.73 0.07
N ALA A 31 3.46 12.07 -0.52
CA ALA A 31 2.92 12.46 -1.82
C ALA A 31 2.21 13.82 -1.70
N ARG A 32 2.28 14.64 -2.75
CA ARG A 32 1.55 15.92 -2.77
C ARG A 32 0.09 15.69 -3.14
N LYS A 33 -0.81 16.58 -2.69
CA LYS A 33 -2.21 16.57 -3.15
C LYS A 33 -2.26 16.71 -4.67
N GLY A 34 -3.01 15.83 -5.34
CA GLY A 34 -3.11 15.76 -6.80
C GLY A 34 -1.96 15.03 -7.50
N GLU A 35 -0.89 14.69 -6.79
CA GLU A 35 0.17 13.83 -7.31
C GLU A 35 -0.32 12.38 -7.41
N ASP A 36 0.15 11.66 -8.43
CA ASP A 36 -0.10 10.24 -8.56
C ASP A 36 0.77 9.45 -7.57
N ALA A 37 0.14 8.88 -6.54
CA ALA A 37 0.80 8.13 -5.48
C ALA A 37 1.62 6.94 -6.01
N ASP A 38 1.13 6.25 -7.04
CA ASP A 38 1.81 5.09 -7.62
C ASP A 38 3.13 5.53 -8.26
N GLN A 39 3.09 6.61 -9.05
CA GLN A 39 4.29 7.17 -9.67
C GLN A 39 5.26 7.74 -8.64
N PHE A 40 4.75 8.36 -7.58
CA PHE A 40 5.55 8.84 -6.45
C PHE A 40 6.33 7.70 -5.78
N ILE A 41 5.66 6.60 -5.44
CA ILE A 41 6.29 5.40 -4.86
C ILE A 41 7.31 4.80 -5.83
N LEU A 42 6.92 4.60 -7.10
CA LEU A 42 7.79 3.96 -8.09
C LEU A 42 9.06 4.77 -8.36
N ARG A 43 8.97 6.11 -8.43
CA ARG A 43 10.18 6.96 -8.55
C ARG A 43 11.07 6.80 -7.32
N TYR A 44 10.50 6.82 -6.12
CA TYR A 44 11.28 6.67 -4.88
C TYR A 44 11.99 5.31 -4.82
N CYS A 45 11.30 4.22 -5.17
CA CYS A 45 11.89 2.88 -5.21
C CYS A 45 12.99 2.75 -6.27
N ARG A 46 12.87 3.41 -7.42
CA ARG A 46 13.92 3.43 -8.46
C ARG A 46 15.18 4.18 -8.00
N GLU A 47 15.00 5.29 -7.29
CA GLU A 47 16.08 6.12 -6.78
C GLU A 47 16.87 5.43 -5.67
N TYR A 48 16.16 4.89 -4.67
CA TYR A 48 16.80 4.40 -3.44
C TYR A 48 16.97 2.88 -3.37
N ARG A 49 16.26 2.12 -4.20
CA ARG A 49 16.34 0.64 -4.28
C ARG A 49 16.33 -0.04 -2.90
N PRO A 50 15.34 0.23 -2.04
CA PRO A 50 15.28 -0.36 -0.71
C PRO A 50 15.20 -1.90 -0.84
N PRO A 51 15.97 -2.65 -0.02
CA PRO A 51 16.02 -4.11 -0.14
C PRO A 51 14.77 -4.80 0.40
N LEU A 52 13.99 -4.11 1.24
CA LEU A 52 12.73 -4.59 1.80
C LEU A 52 11.68 -3.47 1.76
N ILE A 53 10.50 -3.79 1.25
CA ILE A 53 9.35 -2.89 1.19
C ILE A 53 8.21 -3.52 1.99
N ALA A 54 7.67 -2.78 2.94
CA ALA A 54 6.50 -3.14 3.73
C ALA A 54 5.35 -2.18 3.38
N LEU A 55 4.19 -2.74 3.08
CA LEU A 55 2.96 -1.99 2.83
C LEU A 55 2.05 -2.16 4.03
N ASP A 56 1.56 -1.05 4.59
CA ASP A 56 0.44 -1.11 5.52
C ASP A 56 -0.80 -1.54 4.75
N ALA A 57 -1.41 -2.64 5.19
CA ALA A 57 -2.47 -3.30 4.45
C ALA A 57 -3.49 -3.93 5.41
N PRO A 58 -4.71 -4.22 4.94
CA PRO A 58 -5.71 -4.89 5.74
C PRO A 58 -5.20 -6.22 6.31
N LEU A 59 -5.74 -6.64 7.46
CA LEU A 59 -5.36 -7.89 8.18
C LEU A 59 -5.35 -9.14 7.28
N SER A 60 -6.11 -9.14 6.19
CA SER A 60 -5.98 -10.13 5.13
C SER A 60 -6.25 -9.51 3.77
N LEU A 61 -5.49 -9.96 2.77
CA LEU A 61 -5.62 -9.51 1.38
C LEU A 61 -6.56 -10.41 0.57
N PRO A 62 -7.10 -9.90 -0.55
CA PRO A 62 -7.74 -10.72 -1.58
C PRO A 62 -6.83 -11.85 -2.10
N GLY A 63 -7.44 -12.93 -2.56
CA GLY A 63 -6.72 -14.16 -2.96
C GLY A 63 -5.73 -13.95 -4.11
N VAL A 64 -5.97 -12.96 -4.98
CA VAL A 64 -5.11 -12.65 -6.14
C VAL A 64 -3.69 -12.28 -5.74
N PHE A 65 -3.48 -11.73 -4.53
CA PHE A 65 -2.15 -11.39 -4.02
C PHE A 65 -1.35 -12.62 -3.56
N ARG A 66 -1.98 -13.80 -3.50
CA ARG A 66 -1.34 -15.07 -3.14
C ARG A 66 -1.30 -16.06 -4.30
N ASP A 67 -2.38 -16.18 -5.06
CA ASP A 67 -2.54 -17.17 -6.14
C ASP A 67 -3.32 -16.54 -7.31
N PRO A 68 -2.65 -15.73 -8.15
CA PRO A 68 -3.30 -14.98 -9.23
C PRO A 68 -3.81 -15.85 -10.38
N ASP A 69 -3.36 -17.11 -10.48
CA ASP A 69 -3.87 -18.06 -11.47
C ASP A 69 -5.25 -18.60 -11.07
N ARG A 70 -5.57 -18.55 -9.77
CA ARG A 70 -6.83 -19.03 -9.20
C ARG A 70 -7.84 -17.92 -8.90
N TYR A 71 -7.37 -16.72 -8.61
CA TYR A 71 -8.19 -15.58 -8.20
C TYR A 71 -7.93 -14.38 -9.09
N ASP A 72 -8.97 -13.63 -9.44
CA ASP A 72 -8.91 -12.46 -10.34
C ASP A 72 -9.35 -11.15 -9.68
N ASP A 73 -9.84 -11.22 -8.43
CA ASP A 73 -10.39 -10.09 -7.71
C ASP A 73 -9.34 -9.42 -6.80
N TYR A 74 -9.02 -8.17 -7.14
CA TYR A 74 -8.05 -7.34 -6.40
C TYR A 74 -8.64 -6.58 -5.23
N PHE A 75 -9.97 -6.60 -5.06
CA PHE A 75 -10.64 -5.78 -4.06
C PHE A 75 -11.36 -6.65 -3.02
N TYR A 76 -12.09 -7.68 -3.44
CA TYR A 76 -12.94 -8.45 -2.54
C TYR A 76 -12.39 -9.85 -2.30
N ARG A 77 -12.55 -10.33 -1.06
CA ARG A 77 -12.48 -11.75 -0.74
C ARG A 77 -13.86 -12.37 -1.00
N GLN A 78 -13.91 -13.68 -1.20
CA GLN A 78 -15.19 -14.39 -1.36
C GLN A 78 -16.13 -14.16 -0.17
N ALA A 79 -15.60 -14.15 1.06
CA ALA A 79 -16.37 -13.87 2.27
C ALA A 79 -16.99 -12.47 2.27
N ASP A 80 -16.29 -11.46 1.74
CA ASP A 80 -16.83 -10.09 1.66
C ASP A 80 -18.07 -10.07 0.75
N ARG A 81 -17.99 -10.75 -0.39
CA ARG A 81 -19.12 -10.86 -1.34
C ARG A 81 -20.30 -11.60 -0.73
N GLN A 82 -20.05 -12.72 -0.05
CA GLN A 82 -21.09 -13.52 0.60
C GLN A 82 -21.79 -12.76 1.74
N ALA A 83 -21.05 -11.94 2.48
CA ALA A 83 -21.59 -11.14 3.58
C ALA A 83 -22.20 -9.80 3.13
N GLY A 84 -22.04 -9.41 1.86
CA GLY A 84 -22.39 -8.05 1.39
C GLY A 84 -21.54 -6.97 2.06
N ALA A 85 -20.31 -7.30 2.48
CA ALA A 85 -19.42 -6.42 3.20
C ALA A 85 -18.62 -5.49 2.26
N MET A 86 -18.09 -4.41 2.83
CA MET A 86 -17.13 -3.55 2.14
C MET A 86 -15.81 -4.29 1.91
N SER A 87 -15.14 -3.98 0.79
CA SER A 87 -13.82 -4.56 0.49
C SER A 87 -12.79 -4.17 1.56
N PRO A 88 -11.92 -5.11 1.97
CA PRO A 88 -10.80 -4.81 2.88
C PRO A 88 -9.89 -3.72 2.30
N MET A 89 -9.72 -3.66 0.98
CA MET A 89 -8.88 -2.69 0.29
C MET A 89 -9.46 -1.26 0.32
N PHE A 90 -10.72 -1.07 0.70
CA PHE A 90 -11.32 0.25 0.92
C PHE A 90 -11.37 0.65 2.40
N LEU A 91 -11.52 -0.33 3.29
CA LEU A 91 -11.57 -0.11 4.74
C LEU A 91 -10.28 0.49 5.30
N GLY A 92 -9.12 0.20 4.68
CA GLY A 92 -7.86 0.85 5.02
C GLY A 92 -7.93 2.39 4.98
N GLY A 93 -8.76 2.98 4.10
CA GLY A 93 -8.96 4.43 4.04
C GLY A 93 -9.96 5.00 5.07
N LEU A 94 -10.68 4.14 5.81
CA LEU A 94 -11.65 4.52 6.84
C LEU A 94 -11.12 4.29 8.26
N THR A 95 -10.11 3.44 8.41
CA THR A 95 -9.53 3.05 9.71
C THR A 95 -8.06 3.44 9.87
N ALA A 96 -7.44 4.06 8.86
CA ALA A 96 -6.14 4.71 8.98
C ALA A 96 -6.27 6.12 9.59
#